data_AF-A0A1C6Z5N4-F1
#
_entry.id   AF-A0A1C6Z5N4-F1
#
_cell.length_a   1.000
_cell.length_b   1.000
_cell.length_c   1.000
_cell.angle_alpha   90.00
_cell.angle_beta   90.00
_cell.angle_gamma   90.00
#
_symmetry.space_group_name_H-M   'P 1'
#
loop_
_entity.id
_entity.type
_entity.pdbx_description
1 polymer ?
#
loop_
_entity_poly.entity_id
_entity_poly.type
_entity_poly.pdbx_seq_one_letter_code
_entity_poly.pdbx_strand_id
1 'polypeptide(L)'
;MSIEINVPDIGADEVEVTEVMVKVGDKVEAEQSLITVEGDKASMEVPSPQAGVVKEIKVSVGDKVETGKLIMLFETKSEAEGAAAAPAKAEEKPAAAPAPAAAAAAKDVEVPDIGADEVEVTEVMVKVGDTVEAEQSLITVEGDKASMEVPAPFAGVVKEIKIATGDKVKTGSLIMVFEVAGAAPAA
;
A
#
# COMPACT_ATOMS: atom_id res chain seq x y z
N MET A 1 -2.04 3.66 -17.23
CA MET A 1 -2.52 4.80 -18.05
C MET A 1 -2.97 5.87 -17.08
N SER A 2 -2.81 7.14 -17.42
CA SER A 2 -3.24 8.23 -16.54
C SER A 2 -4.70 8.56 -16.80
N ILE A 3 -5.52 8.48 -15.76
CA ILE A 3 -6.92 8.86 -15.71
C ILE A 3 -7.00 10.26 -15.13
N GLU A 4 -7.70 11.14 -15.83
CA GLU A 4 -8.00 12.48 -15.35
C GLU A 4 -9.17 12.42 -14.36
N ILE A 5 -8.97 12.89 -13.13
CA ILE A 5 -10.01 12.98 -12.10
C ILE A 5 -10.57 14.39 -12.11
N ASN A 6 -11.86 14.49 -12.40
CA ASN A 6 -12.61 15.74 -12.43
C ASN A 6 -13.48 15.90 -11.18
N VAL A 7 -13.82 17.14 -10.83
CA VAL A 7 -14.77 17.43 -9.75
C VAL A 7 -16.15 16.87 -10.13
N PRO A 8 -16.75 15.98 -9.31
CA PRO A 8 -18.12 15.54 -9.51
C PRO A 8 -19.11 16.68 -9.25
N ASP A 9 -20.40 16.47 -9.49
CA ASP A 9 -21.41 17.48 -9.16
C ASP A 9 -21.46 17.69 -7.64
N ILE A 10 -20.89 18.82 -7.21
CA ILE A 10 -20.84 19.27 -5.81
C ILE A 10 -22.04 20.17 -5.46
N GLY A 11 -22.97 20.40 -6.39
CA GLY A 11 -24.13 21.28 -6.18
C GLY A 11 -23.78 22.77 -6.06
N ALA A 12 -22.58 23.17 -6.47
CA ALA A 12 -22.08 24.53 -6.50
C ALA A 12 -21.25 24.78 -7.76
N ASP A 13 -21.30 26.01 -8.30
CA ASP A 13 -20.55 26.39 -9.49
C ASP A 13 -19.04 26.52 -9.21
N GLU A 14 -18.66 27.12 -8.07
CA GLU A 14 -17.28 27.36 -7.65
C GLU A 14 -17.14 27.08 -6.15
N VAL A 15 -16.09 26.33 -5.76
CA VAL A 15 -15.74 26.04 -4.35
C VAL A 15 -14.24 26.15 -4.12
N GLU A 16 -13.84 26.39 -2.87
CA GLU A 16 -12.43 26.50 -2.49
C GLU A 16 -11.93 25.22 -1.82
N VAL A 17 -10.73 24.75 -2.19
CA VAL A 17 -10.12 23.57 -1.56
C VAL A 17 -9.60 23.95 -0.18
N THR A 18 -10.19 23.41 0.88
CA THR A 18 -9.73 23.68 2.26
C THR A 18 -8.70 22.68 2.74
N GLU A 19 -8.74 21.45 2.23
CA GLU A 19 -7.80 20.41 2.63
C GLU A 19 -7.63 19.33 1.55
N VAL A 20 -6.42 18.80 1.40
CA VAL A 20 -6.11 17.71 0.46
C VAL A 20 -5.74 16.47 1.29
N MET A 21 -6.59 15.44 1.27
CA MET A 21 -6.39 14.21 2.05
C MET A 21 -5.48 13.18 1.38
N VAL A 22 -5.14 13.39 0.10
CA VAL A 22 -4.35 12.45 -0.70
C VAL A 22 -3.02 13.05 -1.15
N LYS A 23 -1.99 12.22 -1.30
CA LYS A 23 -0.65 12.65 -1.75
C LYS A 23 -0.28 11.99 -3.07
N VAL A 24 0.64 12.60 -3.82
CA VAL A 24 1.23 11.95 -5.00
C VAL A 24 1.90 10.65 -4.58
N GLY A 25 1.55 9.54 -5.24
CA GLY A 25 1.96 8.18 -4.91
C GLY A 25 0.99 7.43 -3.99
N ASP A 26 0.00 8.11 -3.43
CA ASP A 26 -0.97 7.49 -2.52
C ASP A 26 -2.03 6.70 -3.30
N LYS A 27 -2.49 5.58 -2.73
CA LYS A 27 -3.46 4.70 -3.36
C LYS A 27 -4.85 5.07 -2.84
N VAL A 28 -5.72 5.44 -3.76
CA VAL A 28 -7.08 5.87 -3.48
C VAL A 28 -8.07 4.85 -4.05
N GLU A 29 -9.15 4.58 -3.33
CA GLU A 29 -10.24 3.70 -3.74
C GLU A 29 -11.42 4.49 -4.33
N ALA A 30 -12.31 3.81 -5.06
CA ALA A 30 -13.56 4.44 -5.51
C ALA A 30 -14.38 4.85 -4.27
N GLU A 31 -15.08 5.98 -4.37
CA GLU A 31 -15.86 6.58 -3.27
C GLU A 31 -15.03 7.11 -2.08
N GLN A 32 -13.70 7.03 -2.13
CA GLN A 32 -12.83 7.60 -1.08
C GLN A 32 -12.72 9.12 -1.20
N SER A 33 -12.82 9.84 -0.08
CA SER A 33 -12.62 11.30 0.00
C SER A 33 -11.22 11.70 -0.47
N LEU A 34 -11.17 12.60 -1.46
CA LEU A 34 -9.94 13.10 -2.07
C LEU A 34 -9.49 14.42 -1.44
N ILE A 35 -10.41 15.37 -1.46
CA ILE A 35 -10.21 16.74 -1.01
C ILE A 35 -11.48 17.20 -0.31
N THR A 36 -11.32 18.09 0.65
CA THR A 36 -12.43 18.82 1.26
C THR A 36 -12.51 20.17 0.58
N VAL A 37 -13.72 20.51 0.13
CA VAL A 37 -14.02 21.80 -0.49
C VAL A 37 -15.03 22.54 0.36
N GLU A 38 -14.86 23.85 0.49
CA GLU A 38 -15.82 24.72 1.15
C GLU A 38 -16.58 25.53 0.12
N GLY A 39 -17.89 25.33 0.10
CA GLY A 39 -18.83 26.18 -0.62
C GLY A 39 -19.49 27.18 0.32
N ASP A 40 -20.18 28.15 -0.28
CA ASP A 40 -20.81 29.33 0.37
C ASP A 40 -21.73 29.05 1.58
N LYS A 41 -22.12 27.79 1.82
CA LYS A 41 -22.99 27.40 2.94
C LYS A 41 -22.52 26.19 3.75
N ALA A 42 -21.58 25.40 3.23
CA ALA A 42 -21.16 24.15 3.86
C ALA A 42 -19.87 23.62 3.22
N SER A 43 -19.09 22.90 4.01
CA SER A 43 -17.99 22.07 3.53
C SER A 43 -18.54 20.75 3.00
N MET A 44 -18.06 20.34 1.83
CA MET A 44 -18.41 19.10 1.15
C MET A 44 -17.13 18.37 0.81
N GLU A 45 -17.17 17.05 0.83
CA GLU A 45 -16.03 16.21 0.45
C GLU A 45 -16.20 15.82 -1.02
N VAL A 46 -15.09 15.87 -1.77
CA VAL A 46 -15.06 15.37 -3.15
C VAL A 46 -14.60 13.91 -3.12
N PRO A 47 -15.47 12.93 -3.39
CA PRO A 47 -15.07 11.53 -3.46
C PRO A 47 -14.37 11.21 -4.78
N SER A 48 -13.57 10.15 -4.77
CA SER A 48 -12.94 9.63 -5.96
C SER A 48 -13.95 8.91 -6.83
N PRO A 49 -14.07 9.23 -8.13
CA PRO A 49 -14.96 8.50 -9.03
C PRO A 49 -14.47 7.06 -9.27
N GLN A 50 -13.17 6.78 -9.08
CA GLN A 50 -12.53 5.50 -9.39
C GLN A 50 -11.33 5.23 -8.49
N ALA A 51 -10.99 3.96 -8.30
CA ALA A 51 -9.77 3.57 -7.59
C ALA A 51 -8.53 3.78 -8.47
N GLY A 52 -7.47 4.36 -7.91
CA GLY A 52 -6.21 4.60 -8.60
C GLY A 52 -5.10 5.11 -7.70
N VAL A 53 -3.90 5.24 -8.25
CA VAL A 53 -2.76 5.83 -7.53
C VAL A 53 -2.62 7.29 -7.96
N VAL A 54 -2.54 8.23 -7.03
CA VAL A 54 -2.38 9.65 -7.37
C VAL A 54 -1.05 9.86 -8.08
N LYS A 55 -1.06 10.25 -9.35
CA LYS A 55 0.15 10.49 -10.13
C LYS A 55 0.60 11.94 -10.06
N GLU A 56 -0.36 12.86 -10.09
CA GLU A 56 -0.10 14.30 -10.11
C GLU A 56 -1.31 15.05 -9.56
N ILE A 57 -1.09 15.96 -8.61
CA ILE A 57 -2.14 16.81 -8.04
C ILE A 57 -1.99 18.20 -8.66
N LYS A 58 -3.06 18.72 -9.27
CA LYS A 58 -3.07 20.04 -9.92
C LYS A 58 -3.77 21.13 -9.11
N VAL A 59 -4.34 20.77 -7.98
CA VAL A 59 -4.99 21.68 -7.03
C VAL A 59 -4.14 21.84 -5.79
N SER A 60 -4.27 22.97 -5.12
CA SER A 60 -3.62 23.26 -3.84
C SER A 60 -4.66 23.75 -2.84
N VAL A 61 -4.32 23.70 -1.56
CA VAL A 61 -5.16 24.29 -0.51
C VAL A 61 -5.29 25.79 -0.77
N GLY A 62 -6.53 26.28 -0.80
CA GLY A 62 -6.92 27.64 -1.18
C GLY A 62 -7.19 27.84 -2.68
N ASP A 63 -7.08 26.80 -3.52
CA ASP A 63 -7.39 26.90 -4.95
C ASP A 63 -8.89 26.76 -5.21
N LYS A 64 -9.40 27.45 -6.23
CA LYS A 64 -10.82 27.41 -6.63
C LYS A 64 -11.07 26.35 -7.68
N VAL A 65 -12.01 25.45 -7.42
CA VAL A 65 -12.38 24.36 -8.33
C VAL A 65 -13.88 24.41 -8.68
N GLU A 66 -14.21 23.97 -9.89
CA GLU A 66 -15.56 24.02 -10.46
C GLU A 66 -15.98 22.61 -10.89
N THR A 67 -17.28 22.35 -11.01
CA THR A 67 -17.79 21.05 -11.47
C THR A 67 -17.21 20.68 -12.84
N GLY A 68 -16.61 19.48 -12.95
CA GLY A 68 -15.94 19.02 -14.16
C GLY A 68 -14.50 19.51 -14.34
N LYS A 69 -13.98 20.39 -13.47
CA LYS A 69 -12.58 20.83 -13.52
C LYS A 69 -11.63 19.67 -13.17
N LEU A 70 -10.51 19.59 -13.87
CA LEU A 70 -9.46 18.61 -13.58
C LEU A 70 -8.79 18.93 -12.24
N ILE A 71 -8.87 17.99 -11.30
CA ILE A 71 -8.31 18.12 -9.95
C ILE A 71 -6.91 17.49 -9.89
N MET A 72 -6.80 16.28 -10.43
CA MET A 72 -5.59 15.46 -10.37
C MET A 72 -5.62 14.33 -11.40
N LEU A 73 -4.46 13.72 -11.63
CA LEU A 73 -4.32 12.57 -12.51
C LEU A 73 -4.06 11.34 -11.65
N PHE A 74 -4.87 10.31 -11.85
CA PHE A 74 -4.68 8.98 -11.26
C PHE A 74 -3.93 8.10 -12.25
N GLU A 75 -3.04 7.26 -11.78
CA GLU A 75 -2.51 6.15 -12.53
C GLU A 75 -3.26 4.90 -12.11
N THR A 76 -4.08 4.40 -13.03
CA THR A 76 -4.69 3.09 -12.87
C THR A 76 -4.02 2.13 -13.83
N LYS A 77 -3.83 0.91 -13.35
CA LYS A 77 -3.56 -0.22 -14.22
C LYS A 77 -4.91 -0.57 -14.84
N SER A 78 -5.16 0.00 -16.02
CA SER A 78 -6.41 -0.13 -16.77
C SER A 78 -6.94 -1.56 -16.71
N GLU A 79 -8.06 -1.73 -16.03
CA GLU A 79 -9.08 -2.70 -16.38
C GLU A 79 -10.26 -1.87 -16.89
N ALA A 80 -10.14 -1.39 -18.12
CA ALA A 80 -11.31 -0.98 -18.89
C ALA A 80 -11.79 -2.24 -19.63
N GLU A 81 -12.76 -2.95 -19.04
CA GLU A 81 -13.99 -3.44 -19.67
C GLU A 81 -14.72 -4.36 -18.68
N GLY A 82 -15.98 -4.06 -18.35
CA GLY A 82 -16.71 -4.92 -17.41
C GLY A 82 -18.17 -4.59 -17.09
N ALA A 83 -18.81 -3.65 -17.78
CA ALA A 83 -20.27 -3.57 -17.79
C ALA A 83 -20.82 -4.31 -19.02
N ALA A 84 -20.80 -5.65 -18.97
CA ALA A 84 -21.82 -6.56 -19.55
C ALA A 84 -21.34 -8.02 -19.51
N ALA A 85 -22.28 -8.91 -19.20
CA ALA A 85 -22.29 -10.37 -19.38
C ALA A 85 -21.69 -11.24 -18.25
N ALA A 86 -22.58 -11.74 -17.40
CA ALA A 86 -22.54 -13.12 -16.92
C ALA A 86 -23.03 -14.08 -18.04
N PRO A 87 -22.89 -15.41 -17.91
CA PRO A 87 -21.76 -16.23 -17.45
C PRO A 87 -21.42 -17.35 -18.46
N ALA A 88 -20.17 -17.83 -18.57
CA ALA A 88 -19.88 -19.18 -19.08
C ALA A 88 -18.45 -19.67 -18.82
N LYS A 89 -18.38 -20.65 -17.93
CA LYS A 89 -17.46 -21.81 -17.82
C LYS A 89 -16.67 -22.20 -19.10
N ALA A 90 -15.37 -22.47 -18.92
CA ALA A 90 -14.62 -23.68 -19.33
C ALA A 90 -13.20 -23.42 -19.88
N GLU A 91 -12.22 -23.94 -19.13
CA GLU A 91 -11.04 -24.73 -19.55
C GLU A 91 -9.92 -24.21 -20.49
N GLU A 92 -8.69 -24.38 -19.96
CA GLU A 92 -7.40 -24.80 -20.57
C GLU A 92 -6.56 -23.87 -21.49
N LYS A 93 -5.50 -23.26 -20.87
CA LYS A 93 -4.03 -23.46 -21.06
C LYS A 93 -3.41 -23.49 -22.50
N PRO A 94 -2.09 -23.23 -22.67
CA PRO A 94 -1.23 -22.07 -22.38
C PRO A 94 -0.49 -21.52 -23.65
N ALA A 95 0.00 -20.27 -23.63
CA ALA A 95 1.15 -19.84 -24.44
C ALA A 95 1.78 -18.55 -23.91
N ALA A 96 3.09 -18.41 -24.14
CA ALA A 96 4.05 -17.62 -23.38
C ALA A 96 4.17 -16.11 -23.70
N ALA A 97 4.79 -15.42 -22.71
CA ALA A 97 5.59 -14.18 -22.75
C ALA A 97 4.83 -12.82 -22.69
N PRO A 98 5.34 -11.78 -21.99
CA PRO A 98 6.76 -11.44 -21.83
C PRO A 98 7.25 -11.20 -20.37
N ALA A 99 8.55 -10.98 -20.25
CA ALA A 99 9.36 -10.83 -19.03
C ALA A 99 8.72 -9.96 -17.91
N PRO A 100 8.81 -10.38 -16.63
CA PRO A 100 8.43 -9.51 -15.53
C PRO A 100 9.48 -8.40 -15.41
N ALA A 101 9.05 -7.16 -15.58
CA ALA A 101 9.72 -6.01 -15.02
C ALA A 101 10.01 -6.30 -13.55
N ALA A 102 11.29 -6.24 -13.17
CA ALA A 102 11.83 -6.38 -11.81
C ALA A 102 10.76 -6.69 -10.76
N ALA A 103 10.37 -7.96 -10.67
CA ALA A 103 9.45 -8.41 -9.64
C ALA A 103 10.23 -8.31 -8.33
N ALA A 104 10.00 -7.22 -7.61
CA ALA A 104 10.38 -7.14 -6.23
C ALA A 104 9.65 -8.30 -5.53
N ALA A 105 10.41 -9.32 -5.17
CA ALA A 105 9.85 -10.57 -4.68
C ALA A 105 9.48 -10.31 -3.23
N ALA A 106 8.18 -10.29 -2.95
CA ALA A 106 7.70 -10.35 -1.58
C ALA A 106 8.14 -11.71 -1.02
N LYS A 107 8.93 -11.66 0.04
CA LYS A 107 9.50 -12.81 0.73
C LYS A 107 9.10 -12.72 2.19
N ASP A 108 8.42 -13.75 2.63
CA ASP A 108 7.95 -13.86 3.99
C ASP A 108 9.15 -14.06 4.92
N VAL A 109 9.18 -13.28 6.00
CA VAL A 109 10.16 -13.39 7.07
C VAL A 109 9.47 -14.11 8.22
N GLU A 110 10.05 -15.24 8.59
CA GLU A 110 9.59 -16.10 9.67
C GLU A 110 10.56 -15.99 10.86
N VAL A 111 10.05 -16.23 12.07
CA VAL A 111 10.89 -16.27 13.27
C VAL A 111 11.88 -17.44 13.14
N PRO A 112 13.21 -17.18 13.16
CA PRO A 112 14.22 -18.23 13.18
C PRO A 112 14.16 -19.01 14.50
N ASP A 113 14.91 -20.11 14.60
CA ASP A 113 14.96 -20.88 15.85
C ASP A 113 15.60 -20.06 16.97
N ILE A 114 14.74 -19.47 17.79
CA ILE A 114 15.06 -18.67 18.97
C ILE A 114 15.25 -19.54 20.23
N GLY A 115 15.19 -20.87 20.11
CA GLY A 115 15.39 -21.79 21.23
C GLY A 115 14.28 -21.77 22.29
N ALA A 116 13.12 -21.19 21.96
CA ALA A 116 11.93 -21.12 22.80
C ALA A 116 10.67 -21.35 21.96
N ASP A 117 9.73 -22.15 22.48
CA ASP A 117 8.47 -22.49 21.79
C ASP A 117 7.54 -21.27 21.60
N GLU A 118 7.58 -20.30 22.53
CA GLU A 118 6.72 -19.11 22.52
C GLU A 118 7.44 -17.94 23.18
N VAL A 119 7.52 -16.81 22.48
CA VAL A 119 8.13 -15.56 22.98
C VAL A 119 7.24 -14.36 22.69
N GLU A 120 7.38 -13.30 23.48
CA GLU A 120 6.59 -12.07 23.32
C GLU A 120 7.43 -10.98 22.66
N VAL A 121 6.84 -10.25 21.71
CA VAL A 121 7.52 -9.13 21.02
C VAL A 121 7.58 -7.93 21.97
N THR A 122 8.75 -7.61 22.50
CA THR A 122 8.92 -6.43 23.38
C THR A 122 9.07 -5.13 22.61
N GLU A 123 9.69 -5.17 21.43
CA GLU A 123 9.92 -3.96 20.63
C GLU A 123 10.14 -4.31 19.15
N VAL A 124 9.61 -3.48 18.25
CA VAL A 124 9.81 -3.61 16.80
C VAL A 124 10.73 -2.47 16.35
N MET A 125 11.97 -2.79 15.93
CA MET A 125 12.97 -1.80 15.52
C MET A 125 12.80 -1.34 14.07
N VAL A 126 11.94 -1.99 13.30
CA VAL A 126 11.73 -1.73 11.87
C VAL A 126 10.31 -1.26 11.59
N LYS A 127 10.13 -0.42 10.56
CA LYS A 127 8.82 0.09 10.15
C LYS A 127 8.49 -0.36 8.73
N VAL A 128 7.20 -0.37 8.39
CA VAL A 128 6.77 -0.58 7.00
C VAL A 128 7.40 0.52 6.12
N GLY A 129 8.07 0.10 5.05
CA GLY A 129 8.84 0.95 4.14
C GLY A 129 10.33 1.10 4.53
N ASP A 130 10.75 0.59 5.68
CA ASP A 130 12.14 0.67 6.13
C ASP A 130 13.01 -0.37 5.41
N THR A 131 14.24 0.01 5.08
CA THR A 131 15.19 -0.89 4.40
C THR A 131 16.04 -1.57 5.44
N VAL A 132 16.00 -2.89 5.45
CA VAL A 132 16.68 -3.73 6.44
C VAL A 132 17.71 -4.59 5.74
N GLU A 133 18.90 -4.68 6.31
CA GLU A 133 20.00 -5.48 5.76
C GLU A 133 19.97 -6.91 6.31
N ALA A 134 20.62 -7.84 5.61
CA ALA A 134 20.80 -9.19 6.14
C ALA A 134 21.57 -9.12 7.46
N GLU A 135 21.22 -9.95 8.44
CA GLU A 135 21.79 -9.94 9.79
C GLU A 135 21.42 -8.72 10.66
N GLN A 136 20.59 -7.78 10.17
CA GLN A 136 20.13 -6.64 10.95
C GLN A 136 18.99 -7.04 11.91
N SER A 137 19.02 -6.57 13.16
CA SER A 137 17.96 -6.82 14.15
C SER A 137 16.61 -6.25 13.68
N LEU A 138 15.59 -7.11 13.60
CA LEU A 138 14.23 -6.74 13.20
C LEU A 138 13.36 -6.38 14.41
N ILE A 139 13.34 -7.29 15.38
CA ILE A 139 12.52 -7.22 16.58
C ILE A 139 13.27 -7.77 17.78
N THR A 140 12.93 -7.25 18.95
CA THR A 140 13.40 -7.78 20.23
C THR A 140 12.28 -8.60 20.83
N VAL A 141 12.52 -9.89 21.05
CA VAL A 141 11.59 -10.80 21.69
C VAL A 141 12.07 -11.15 23.09
N GLU A 142 11.17 -11.19 24.06
CA GLU A 142 11.48 -11.65 25.41
C GLU A 142 10.97 -13.08 25.60
N GLY A 143 11.92 -13.97 25.89
CA GLY A 143 11.63 -15.32 26.35
C GLY A 143 11.79 -15.42 27.86
N ASP A 144 11.30 -16.52 28.42
CA ASP A 144 11.18 -16.83 29.86
C ASP A 144 12.47 -16.68 30.69
N LYS A 145 13.64 -16.53 30.06
CA LYS A 145 14.94 -16.31 30.73
C LYS A 145 15.80 -15.18 30.18
N ALA A 146 15.48 -14.62 29.00
CA ALA A 146 16.29 -13.59 28.36
C ALA A 146 15.57 -12.94 27.18
N SER A 147 15.90 -11.69 26.91
CA SER A 147 15.58 -11.02 25.65
C SER A 147 16.54 -11.48 24.57
N MET A 148 16.01 -11.82 23.41
CA MET A 148 16.73 -12.23 22.22
C MET A 148 16.31 -11.36 21.04
N GLU A 149 17.25 -11.00 20.19
CA GLU A 149 16.97 -10.25 18.98
C GLU A 149 16.74 -11.23 17.83
N VAL A 150 15.73 -10.95 17.01
CA VAL A 150 15.46 -11.68 15.78
C VAL A 150 16.15 -10.96 14.62
N PRO A 151 17.24 -11.50 14.06
CA PRO A 151 17.92 -10.90 12.92
C PRO A 151 17.17 -11.16 11.61
N ALA A 152 17.37 -10.27 10.65
CA ALA A 152 16.83 -10.41 9.31
C ALA A 152 17.54 -11.54 8.55
N PRO A 153 16.82 -12.52 7.99
CA PRO A 153 17.43 -13.60 7.21
C PRO A 153 17.98 -13.12 5.86
N PHE A 154 17.55 -11.97 5.36
CA PHE A 154 17.99 -11.38 4.12
C PHE A 154 17.72 -9.87 4.10
N ALA A 155 18.46 -9.15 3.25
CA ALA A 155 18.26 -7.72 3.03
C ALA A 155 17.01 -7.48 2.18
N GLY A 156 16.13 -6.59 2.62
CA GLY A 156 14.90 -6.24 1.92
C GLY A 156 14.20 -5.04 2.52
N VAL A 157 13.16 -4.56 1.86
CA VAL A 157 12.32 -3.46 2.35
C VAL A 157 11.11 -4.05 3.06
N VAL A 158 10.82 -3.63 4.29
CA VAL A 158 9.65 -4.13 5.01
C VAL A 158 8.39 -3.68 4.28
N LYS A 159 7.66 -4.61 3.69
CA LYS A 159 6.43 -4.31 2.93
C LYS A 159 5.19 -4.37 3.82
N GLU A 160 5.20 -5.29 4.78
CA GLU A 160 4.08 -5.52 5.69
C GLU A 160 4.60 -6.08 7.01
N ILE A 161 4.12 -5.55 8.14
CA ILE A 161 4.42 -6.07 9.48
C ILE A 161 3.12 -6.70 10.00
N LYS A 162 3.19 -7.99 10.35
CA LYS A 162 2.03 -8.76 10.83
C LYS A 162 2.00 -8.98 12.34
N ILE A 163 2.98 -8.42 13.04
CA ILE A 163 3.18 -8.57 14.48
C ILE A 163 3.20 -7.20 15.15
N ALA A 164 2.57 -7.12 16.31
CA ALA A 164 2.54 -5.91 17.12
C ALA A 164 3.42 -6.09 18.36
N THR A 165 3.74 -4.97 19.02
CA THR A 165 4.38 -4.99 20.34
C THR A 165 3.44 -5.65 21.36
N GLY A 166 3.93 -6.65 22.09
CA GLY A 166 3.17 -7.51 23.00
C GLY A 166 2.56 -8.75 22.34
N ASP A 167 2.81 -8.98 21.05
CA ASP A 167 2.26 -10.15 20.34
C ASP A 167 3.12 -11.41 20.57
N LYS A 168 2.50 -12.59 20.54
CA LYS A 168 3.16 -13.87 20.82
C LYS A 168 3.56 -14.56 19.53
N VAL A 169 4.85 -14.82 19.37
CA VAL A 169 5.41 -15.45 18.18
C VAL A 169 6.17 -16.72 18.54
N LYS A 170 6.20 -17.69 17.61
CA LYS A 170 6.86 -19.00 17.75
C LYS A 170 7.81 -19.22 16.59
N THR A 171 8.73 -20.18 16.70
CA THR A 171 9.61 -20.59 15.60
C THR A 171 8.79 -20.94 14.34
N GLY A 172 9.14 -20.31 13.22
CA GLY A 172 8.42 -20.46 11.95
C GLY A 172 7.12 -19.65 11.84
N SER A 173 6.79 -18.80 12.82
CA SER A 173 5.69 -17.84 12.64
C SER A 173 6.09 -16.71 11.71
N LEU A 174 5.20 -16.38 10.78
CA LEU A 174 5.36 -15.27 9.87
C LEU A 174 5.22 -13.95 10.62
N ILE A 175 6.33 -13.22 10.75
CA ILE A 175 6.41 -11.95 11.49
C ILE A 175 6.22 -10.76 10.56
N MET A 176 6.83 -10.79 9.37
CA MET A 176 6.83 -9.66 8.43
C MET A 176 6.95 -10.17 6.99
N VAL A 177 6.57 -9.34 6.03
CA VAL A 177 6.79 -9.60 4.60
C VAL A 177 7.76 -8.55 4.09
N PHE A 178 8.88 -9.01 3.54
CA PHE A 178 9.92 -8.15 3.00
C PHE A 178 9.85 -8.17 1.48
N GLU A 179 9.98 -7.01 0.87
CA GLU A 179 10.20 -6.89 -0.55
C GLU A 179 11.70 -6.91 -0.82
N VAL A 180 12.19 -8.04 -1.31
CA VAL A 180 13.56 -8.10 -1.83
C VAL A 180 13.55 -7.69 -3.28
N ALA A 181 14.30 -6.64 -3.62
CA ALA A 181 14.66 -6.39 -5.00
C ALA A 181 15.46 -7.62 -5.47
N GLY A 182 14.82 -8.47 -6.27
CA GLY A 182 15.29 -9.83 -6.53
C GLY A 182 16.75 -9.88 -6.95
N ALA A 183 17.62 -10.29 -6.03
CA ALA A 183 18.85 -10.95 -6.40
C ALA A 183 18.43 -12.30 -6.99
N ALA A 184 18.68 -12.45 -8.29
CA ALA A 184 18.44 -13.67 -9.05
C ALA A 184 18.90 -14.92 -8.30
N PRO A 185 18.21 -16.07 -8.45
CA PRO A 185 18.66 -17.32 -7.84
C PRO A 185 20.05 -17.62 -8.41
N ALA A 186 21.05 -17.72 -7.54
CA ALA A 186 22.34 -18.26 -7.92
C ALA A 186 22.15 -19.72 -8.37
N ALA A 187 22.82 -20.02 -9.49
CA ALA A 187 22.71 -21.20 -10.32
C ALA A 187 23.04 -22.53 -9.63
#